data_AF-A0A7S2ZDX2-F1
#
_entry.id   AF-A0A7S2ZDX2-F1
#
_cell.length_a   1.000
_cell.length_b   1.000
_cell.length_c   1.000
_cell.angle_alpha   90.00
_cell.angle_beta   90.00
_cell.angle_gamma   90.00
#
_symmetry.space_group_name_H-M   'P 1'
#
loop_
_entity.id
_entity.type
_entity.pdbx_description
1 polymer ?
#
loop_
_entity_poly.entity_id
_entity_poly.type
_entity_poly.pdbx_seq_one_letter_code
_entity_poly.pdbx_strand_id
1 'polypeptide(L)'
;MNETAPEPSAAGGGAESAYNYGTTEPISYANPTDEDHLLNRELEECLHRNSLYESKQQQQHREQVLAELHILVRDWVRKVSMKQGMTDTMAAETGAKIFTFGSYRLGVNGPGADIDTLCIAPRHIDRSRDVFGSPDALTGEKSDPEFVLVDILGQRAEVEDLVAVSEAYVPIVKFKFSGVEIDLLCACLQMSFIPEQLDILDDSILRNVDDATQRSINGVRVTDAILRLVPSIPNFRLVGTLFAYSR
;
A
#
# COMPACT_ATOMS: atom_id res chain seq x y z
N MET A 1 18.67 -14.60 -1.14
CA MET A 1 19.62 -15.01 -2.19
C MET A 1 20.17 -13.71 -2.78
N ASN A 2 21.49 -13.55 -2.83
CA ASN A 2 22.15 -12.34 -3.33
C ASN A 2 21.86 -12.19 -4.84
N GLU A 3 21.18 -11.12 -5.23
CA GLU A 3 21.19 -10.64 -6.61
C GLU A 3 22.20 -9.50 -6.72
N THR A 4 23.35 -9.85 -7.30
CA THR A 4 24.36 -8.93 -7.82
C THR A 4 23.77 -8.13 -8.99
N ALA A 5 23.86 -6.80 -8.91
CA ALA A 5 23.54 -5.90 -10.01
C ALA A 5 24.46 -6.16 -11.22
N PRO A 6 23.99 -5.95 -12.47
CA PRO A 6 24.82 -6.12 -13.66
C PRO A 6 25.75 -4.92 -13.85
N GLU A 7 27.03 -5.18 -14.18
CA GLU A 7 27.98 -4.15 -14.63
C GLU A 7 27.61 -3.61 -16.02
N PRO A 8 27.82 -2.31 -16.30
CA PRO A 8 27.54 -1.74 -17.61
C PRO A 8 28.67 -2.05 -18.61
N SER A 9 28.32 -2.61 -19.76
CA SER A 9 29.24 -2.77 -20.89
C SER A 9 29.44 -1.44 -21.61
N ALA A 10 30.68 -1.18 -22.01
CA ALA A 10 31.06 0.01 -22.77
C ALA A 10 30.77 -0.17 -24.26
N ALA A 11 30.41 0.96 -24.89
CA ALA A 11 30.37 1.28 -26.32
C ALA A 11 29.02 1.14 -27.04
N GLY A 12 28.44 2.30 -27.38
CA GLY A 12 27.37 2.45 -28.37
C GLY A 12 26.62 3.76 -28.19
N GLY A 13 27.09 4.84 -28.81
CA GLY A 13 26.46 6.16 -28.75
C GLY A 13 25.05 6.17 -29.31
N GLY A 14 24.07 6.29 -28.41
CA GLY A 14 22.70 6.71 -28.66
C GLY A 14 22.27 7.47 -27.42
N ALA A 15 21.80 8.71 -27.58
CA ALA A 15 21.34 9.53 -26.47
C ALA A 15 20.15 8.84 -25.77
N GLU A 16 20.42 8.17 -24.65
CA GLU A 16 19.38 7.86 -23.68
C GLU A 16 18.78 9.21 -23.26
N SER A 17 17.49 9.39 -23.53
CA SER A 17 16.75 10.55 -23.06
C SER A 17 16.91 10.62 -21.54
N ALA A 18 17.70 11.59 -21.05
CA ALA A 18 17.88 11.82 -19.64
C ALA A 18 16.50 11.95 -19.01
N TYR A 19 16.15 11.04 -18.10
CA TYR A 19 14.87 11.06 -17.40
C TYR A 19 14.82 12.36 -16.60
N ASN A 20 13.98 13.31 -17.02
CA ASN A 20 13.90 14.61 -16.36
C ASN A 20 13.00 14.46 -15.12
N TYR A 21 13.58 14.56 -13.93
CA TYR A 21 12.85 14.48 -12.67
C TYR A 21 12.18 15.83 -12.39
N GLY A 22 11.01 16.04 -12.99
CA GLY A 22 10.22 17.27 -12.86
C GLY A 22 9.94 17.97 -14.19
N THR A 23 9.31 19.14 -14.10
CA THR A 23 8.93 19.96 -15.28
C THR A 23 9.94 21.06 -15.62
N THR A 24 10.98 21.22 -14.80
CA THR A 24 12.04 22.23 -14.95
C THR A 24 13.40 21.60 -14.71
N GLU A 25 14.44 22.20 -15.29
CA GLU A 25 15.82 21.79 -15.02
C GLU A 25 16.19 21.93 -13.53
N PRO A 26 17.07 21.07 -13.00
CA PRO A 26 17.52 21.18 -11.63
C PRO A 26 18.34 22.46 -11.43
N ILE A 27 18.22 23.05 -10.23
CA ILE A 27 18.90 24.30 -9.86
C ILE A 27 20.42 24.11 -9.85
N SER A 28 20.89 22.93 -9.47
CA SER A 28 22.30 22.57 -9.39
C SER A 28 22.50 21.09 -9.65
N TYR A 29 23.57 20.78 -10.38
CA TYR A 29 24.11 19.42 -10.55
C TYR A 29 25.37 19.19 -9.69
N ALA A 30 25.72 20.13 -8.81
CA ALA A 30 26.88 20.00 -7.95
C ALA A 30 26.70 18.81 -7.00
N ASN A 31 27.71 17.94 -6.95
CA ASN A 31 27.75 16.84 -6.00
C ASN A 31 28.09 17.37 -4.59
N PRO A 32 27.72 16.63 -3.52
CA PRO A 32 28.11 16.95 -2.16
C PRO A 32 29.63 17.03 -2.01
N THR A 33 30.08 17.93 -1.13
CA THR A 33 31.48 18.03 -0.69
C THR A 33 31.79 17.03 0.42
N ASP A 34 33.07 16.87 0.76
CA ASP A 34 33.48 16.03 1.90
C ASP A 34 32.91 16.54 3.23
N GLU A 35 32.72 17.86 3.37
CA GLU A 35 32.09 18.49 4.52
C GLU A 35 30.58 18.14 4.58
N ASP A 36 29.87 18.19 3.45
CA ASP A 36 28.46 17.79 3.39
C ASP A 36 28.28 16.33 3.79
N HIS A 37 29.20 15.44 3.36
CA HIS A 37 29.18 14.04 3.76
C HIS A 37 29.42 13.86 5.27
N LEU A 38 30.24 14.70 5.90
CA LEU A 38 30.43 14.68 7.35
C LEU A 38 29.15 15.11 8.07
N LEU A 39 28.55 16.23 7.66
CA LEU A 39 27.30 16.72 8.24
C LEU A 39 26.15 15.73 8.06
N ASN A 40 26.10 15.03 6.92
CA ASN A 40 25.09 14.00 6.67
C ASN A 40 25.21 12.81 7.63
N ARG A 41 26.43 12.40 7.98
CA ARG A 41 26.65 11.34 9.00
C ARG A 41 26.21 11.81 10.38
N GLU A 42 26.54 13.05 10.77
CA GLU A 42 26.11 13.61 12.05
C GLU A 42 24.58 13.71 12.15
N LEU A 43 23.92 14.06 11.04
CA LEU A 43 22.47 14.04 10.92
C LEU A 43 21.92 12.63 11.13
N GLU A 44 22.42 11.62 10.42
CA GLU A 44 21.99 10.22 10.59
C GLU A 44 22.14 9.74 12.04
N GLU A 45 23.29 10.01 12.67
CA GLU A 45 23.53 9.70 14.08
C GLU A 45 22.53 10.42 15.01
N CYS A 46 22.17 11.66 14.71
CA CYS A 46 21.13 12.39 15.43
C CYS A 46 19.75 11.71 15.29
N LEU A 47 19.36 11.32 14.08
CA LEU A 47 18.08 10.66 13.84
C LEU A 47 18.01 9.29 14.56
N HIS A 48 19.10 8.54 14.56
CA HIS A 48 19.21 7.29 15.32
C HIS A 48 19.12 7.51 16.83
N ARG A 49 19.82 8.52 17.38
CA ARG A 49 19.76 8.85 18.81
C ARG A 49 18.37 9.24 19.28
N ASN A 50 17.57 9.87 18.42
CA ASN A 50 16.19 10.24 18.71
C ASN A 50 15.18 9.09 18.42
N SER A 51 15.66 7.87 18.13
CA SER A 51 14.83 6.68 17.92
C SER A 51 13.78 6.84 16.81
N LEU A 52 14.14 7.54 15.72
CA LEU A 52 13.22 7.82 14.62
C LEU A 52 13.10 6.68 13.60
N TYR A 53 14.01 5.71 13.67
CA TYR A 53 13.99 4.53 12.82
C TYR A 53 13.42 3.33 13.57
N GLU A 54 12.59 2.56 12.88
CA GLU A 54 12.17 1.27 13.40
C GLU A 54 13.33 0.28 13.48
N SER A 55 13.31 -0.56 14.51
CA SER A 55 14.22 -1.69 14.59
C SER A 55 13.92 -2.71 13.49
N LYS A 56 14.93 -3.50 13.11
CA LYS A 56 14.75 -4.60 12.14
C LYS A 56 13.67 -5.60 12.57
N GLN A 57 13.53 -5.83 13.87
CA GLN A 57 12.50 -6.71 14.41
C GLN A 57 11.09 -6.15 14.18
N GLN A 58 10.89 -4.85 14.40
CA GLN A 58 9.61 -4.19 14.13
C GLN A 58 9.27 -4.21 12.64
N GLN A 59 10.25 -3.97 11.76
CA GLN A 59 10.06 -4.05 10.31
C GLN A 59 9.64 -5.46 9.88
N GLN A 60 10.34 -6.49 10.36
CA GLN A 60 9.99 -7.90 10.08
C GLN A 60 8.60 -8.26 10.61
N HIS A 61 8.23 -7.77 11.79
CA HIS A 61 6.91 -7.98 12.36
C HIS A 61 5.81 -7.37 11.49
N ARG A 62 5.99 -6.14 11.01
CA ARG A 62 5.04 -5.48 10.08
C ARG A 62 4.92 -6.23 8.75
N GLU A 63 6.03 -6.74 8.21
CA GLU A 63 6.01 -7.57 7.00
C GLU A 63 5.21 -8.87 7.20
N GLN A 64 5.34 -9.52 8.36
CA GLN A 64 4.56 -10.71 8.70
C GLN A 64 3.06 -10.40 8.81
N VAL A 65 2.70 -9.32 9.52
CA VAL A 65 1.30 -8.87 9.63
C VAL A 65 0.69 -8.58 8.25
N LEU A 66 1.44 -7.92 7.36
CA LEU A 66 0.98 -7.67 5.99
C LEU A 66 0.80 -8.97 5.19
N ALA A 67 1.71 -9.94 5.34
CA ALA A 67 1.58 -11.23 4.67
C ALA A 67 0.33 -12.00 5.16
N GLU A 68 0.06 -12.01 6.46
CA GLU A 68 -1.13 -12.63 7.04
C GLU A 68 -2.42 -11.94 6.58
N LEU A 69 -2.43 -10.60 6.57
CA LEU A 69 -3.57 -9.82 6.04
C LEU A 69 -3.80 -10.10 4.56
N HIS A 70 -2.73 -10.24 3.76
CA HIS A 70 -2.85 -10.55 2.34
C HIS A 70 -3.50 -11.92 2.10
N ILE A 71 -3.11 -12.93 2.89
CA ILE A 71 -3.71 -14.27 2.84
C ILE A 71 -5.20 -14.19 3.20
N LEU A 72 -5.53 -13.51 4.31
CA LEU A 72 -6.92 -13.34 4.77
C LEU A 72 -7.81 -12.71 3.70
N VAL A 73 -7.35 -11.62 3.07
CA VAL A 73 -8.09 -10.92 2.02
C VAL A 73 -8.29 -11.80 0.79
N ARG A 74 -7.27 -12.57 0.38
CA ARG A 74 -7.39 -13.51 -0.76
C ARG A 74 -8.39 -14.63 -0.47
N ASP A 75 -8.34 -15.20 0.73
CA ASP A 75 -9.28 -16.25 1.14
C ASP A 75 -10.71 -15.73 1.23
N TRP A 76 -10.91 -14.51 1.74
CA TRP A 76 -12.21 -13.85 1.74
C TRP A 76 -12.77 -13.67 0.32
N VAL A 77 -11.98 -13.12 -0.61
CA VAL A 77 -12.42 -12.96 -2.00
C VAL A 77 -12.75 -14.31 -2.65
N ARG A 78 -11.96 -15.36 -2.40
CA ARG A 78 -12.27 -16.72 -2.88
C ARG A 78 -13.61 -17.21 -2.33
N LYS A 79 -13.87 -17.07 -1.03
CA LYS A 79 -15.14 -17.47 -0.40
C LYS A 79 -16.35 -16.75 -1.01
N VAL A 80 -16.26 -15.42 -1.16
CA VAL A 80 -17.34 -14.63 -1.78
C VAL A 80 -17.55 -15.05 -3.24
N SER A 81 -16.48 -15.30 -3.98
CA SER A 81 -16.53 -15.76 -5.38
C SER A 81 -17.24 -17.12 -5.51
N MET A 82 -16.95 -18.06 -4.61
CA MET A 82 -17.63 -19.36 -4.57
C MET A 82 -19.12 -19.23 -4.21
N LYS A 83 -19.47 -18.35 -3.26
CA LYS A 83 -20.88 -18.05 -2.92
C LYS A 83 -21.66 -17.56 -4.13
N GLN A 84 -21.01 -16.77 -4.99
CA GLN A 84 -21.60 -16.26 -6.23
C GLN A 84 -21.61 -17.28 -7.40
N GLY A 85 -21.31 -18.55 -7.11
CA GLY A 85 -21.44 -19.66 -8.07
C GLY A 85 -20.19 -19.98 -8.88
N MET A 86 -19.03 -19.37 -8.57
CA MET A 86 -17.78 -19.77 -9.20
C MET A 86 -17.31 -21.15 -8.70
N THR A 87 -16.68 -21.92 -9.58
CA THR A 87 -15.97 -23.14 -9.17
C THR A 87 -14.77 -22.78 -8.31
N ASP A 88 -14.28 -23.75 -7.52
CA ASP A 88 -13.11 -23.52 -6.66
C ASP A 88 -11.88 -23.05 -7.45
N THR A 89 -11.68 -23.60 -8.65
CA THR A 89 -10.59 -23.20 -9.55
C THR A 89 -10.74 -21.75 -10.01
N MET A 90 -11.92 -21.35 -10.48
CA MET A 90 -12.18 -19.96 -10.90
C MET A 90 -12.08 -18.97 -9.74
N ALA A 91 -12.57 -19.35 -8.56
CA ALA A 91 -12.49 -18.53 -7.37
C ALA A 91 -11.04 -18.35 -6.89
N ALA A 92 -10.18 -19.36 -7.04
CA ALA A 92 -8.76 -19.25 -6.73
C ALA A 92 -8.01 -18.31 -7.70
N GLU A 93 -8.40 -18.31 -8.98
CA GLU A 93 -7.81 -17.46 -10.03
C GLU A 93 -8.26 -16.00 -9.95
N THR A 94 -9.41 -15.75 -9.31
CA THR A 94 -9.97 -14.41 -9.14
C THR A 94 -8.99 -13.44 -8.47
N GLY A 95 -8.30 -13.91 -7.42
CA GLY A 95 -7.25 -13.15 -6.75
C GLY A 95 -7.71 -11.90 -5.98
N ALA A 96 -6.82 -11.42 -5.13
CA ALA A 96 -6.91 -10.13 -4.44
C ALA A 96 -5.48 -9.69 -4.07
N LYS A 97 -5.29 -8.38 -3.88
CA LYS A 97 -3.98 -7.82 -3.56
C LYS A 97 -4.09 -6.70 -2.55
N ILE A 98 -3.16 -6.66 -1.60
CA ILE A 98 -2.97 -5.51 -0.75
C ILE A 98 -1.79 -4.67 -1.25
N PHE A 99 -1.90 -3.36 -1.15
CA PHE A 99 -0.85 -2.40 -1.43
C PHE A 99 -0.69 -1.51 -0.22
N THR A 100 0.55 -1.23 0.17
CA THR A 100 0.81 -0.19 1.16
C THR A 100 1.00 1.15 0.48
N PHE A 101 0.64 2.23 1.16
CA PHE A 101 0.90 3.59 0.73
C PHE A 101 1.33 4.45 1.91
N GLY A 102 1.39 5.77 1.72
CA GLY A 102 1.69 6.69 2.81
C GLY A 102 3.11 6.54 3.37
N SER A 103 3.29 6.90 4.64
CA SER A 103 4.60 7.02 5.28
C SER A 103 5.38 5.68 5.30
N TYR A 104 4.67 4.57 5.54
CA TYR A 104 5.23 3.23 5.55
C TYR A 104 5.81 2.84 4.18
N ARG A 105 5.03 3.02 3.11
CA ARG A 105 5.50 2.72 1.74
C ARG A 105 6.64 3.63 1.30
N LEU A 106 6.60 4.91 1.70
CA LEU A 106 7.70 5.84 1.45
C LEU A 106 8.98 5.48 2.22
N GLY A 107 8.87 4.71 3.32
CA GLY A 107 9.99 4.35 4.19
C GLY A 107 10.47 5.51 5.06
N VAL A 108 9.52 6.36 5.48
CA VAL A 108 9.75 7.52 6.37
C VAL A 108 8.90 7.42 7.64
N ASN A 109 8.32 6.24 7.91
CA ASN A 109 7.50 5.99 9.08
C ASN A 109 8.37 5.82 10.33
N GLY A 110 7.87 6.37 11.44
CA GLY A 110 8.49 6.19 12.76
C GLY A 110 7.96 4.95 13.50
N PRO A 111 8.58 4.60 14.65
CA PRO A 111 8.06 3.56 15.53
C PRO A 111 6.63 3.86 15.97
N GLY A 112 5.77 2.85 15.90
CA GLY A 112 4.36 2.96 16.30
C GLY A 112 3.45 3.67 15.29
N ALA A 113 3.96 4.11 14.13
CA ALA A 113 3.09 4.62 13.06
C ALA A 113 2.15 3.52 12.54
N ASP A 114 1.00 3.92 12.03
CA ASP A 114 0.04 3.05 11.33
C ASP A 114 0.57 2.56 9.97
N ILE A 115 -0.08 1.54 9.41
CA ILE A 115 0.14 1.10 8.03
C ILE A 115 -1.10 1.38 7.19
N ASP A 116 -0.99 2.42 6.37
CA ASP A 116 -1.90 2.72 5.28
C ASP A 116 -1.89 1.58 4.24
N THR A 117 -3.02 0.88 4.12
CA THR A 117 -3.18 -0.30 3.26
C THR A 117 -4.40 -0.16 2.35
N LEU A 118 -4.27 -0.58 1.08
CA LEU A 118 -5.35 -0.68 0.10
C LEU A 118 -5.54 -2.14 -0.30
N CYS A 119 -6.72 -2.68 -0.05
CA CYS A 119 -7.19 -3.94 -0.62
C CYS A 119 -7.81 -3.69 -2.00
N ILE A 120 -7.28 -4.37 -3.02
CA ILE A 120 -7.81 -4.40 -4.38
C ILE A 120 -8.52 -5.75 -4.61
N ALA A 121 -9.79 -5.65 -4.96
CA ALA A 121 -10.69 -6.74 -5.24
C ALA A 121 -11.27 -6.65 -6.67
N PRO A 122 -11.72 -7.76 -7.26
CA PRO A 122 -12.34 -7.81 -8.59
C PRO A 122 -13.78 -7.24 -8.58
N ARG A 123 -14.35 -7.07 -9.76
CA ARG A 123 -15.61 -6.35 -10.00
C ARG A 123 -16.85 -6.92 -9.31
N HIS A 124 -16.88 -8.21 -9.02
CA HIS A 124 -18.04 -8.89 -8.43
C HIS A 124 -18.08 -8.80 -6.91
N ILE A 125 -17.00 -8.32 -6.31
CA ILE A 125 -16.98 -7.95 -4.89
C ILE A 125 -17.64 -6.58 -4.76
N ASP A 126 -18.68 -6.50 -3.94
CA ASP A 126 -19.36 -5.26 -3.62
C ASP A 126 -18.80 -4.68 -2.32
N ARG A 127 -18.32 -3.44 -2.36
CA ARG A 127 -17.73 -2.79 -1.18
C ARG A 127 -18.76 -2.65 -0.05
N SER A 128 -19.99 -2.22 -0.33
CA SER A 128 -20.99 -1.98 0.70
C SER A 128 -21.38 -3.29 1.40
N ARG A 129 -21.70 -4.31 0.61
CA ARG A 129 -22.19 -5.60 1.08
C ARG A 129 -21.07 -6.52 1.59
N ASP A 130 -20.02 -6.71 0.80
CA ASP A 130 -19.02 -7.75 1.06
C ASP A 130 -17.85 -7.24 1.93
N VAL A 131 -17.55 -5.93 1.93
CA VAL A 131 -16.55 -5.36 2.86
C VAL A 131 -17.20 -4.94 4.16
N PHE A 132 -18.20 -4.05 4.10
CA PHE A 132 -18.78 -3.40 5.28
C PHE A 132 -20.02 -4.12 5.86
N GLY A 133 -20.59 -5.11 5.17
CA GLY A 133 -21.76 -5.84 5.67
C GLY A 133 -23.04 -5.00 5.68
N SER A 134 -23.09 -3.94 4.86
CA SER A 134 -24.27 -3.10 4.74
C SER A 134 -25.46 -3.93 4.24
N PRO A 135 -26.68 -3.69 4.77
CA PRO A 135 -27.88 -4.34 4.26
C PRO A 135 -28.10 -4.03 2.77
N ASP A 136 -28.67 -5.00 2.05
CA ASP A 136 -29.16 -4.76 0.70
C ASP A 136 -30.18 -3.61 0.70
N ALA A 137 -30.04 -2.66 -0.22
CA ALA A 137 -30.86 -1.46 -0.25
C ALA A 137 -32.34 -1.73 -0.57
N LEU A 138 -32.66 -2.86 -1.21
CA LEU A 138 -34.01 -3.23 -1.61
C LEU A 138 -34.65 -4.22 -0.63
N THR A 139 -33.90 -5.24 -0.20
CA THR A 139 -34.44 -6.30 0.66
C THR A 139 -34.19 -6.07 2.15
N GLY A 140 -33.20 -5.24 2.50
CA GLY A 140 -32.75 -5.06 3.88
C GLY A 140 -32.01 -6.26 4.45
N GLU A 141 -31.74 -7.29 3.64
CA GLU A 141 -31.03 -8.49 4.08
C GLU A 141 -29.54 -8.22 4.23
N LYS A 142 -28.93 -8.82 5.25
CA LYS A 142 -27.47 -8.80 5.45
C LYS A 142 -26.86 -10.09 4.95
N SER A 143 -25.63 -9.99 4.44
CA SER A 143 -24.83 -11.17 4.11
C SER A 143 -24.42 -11.92 5.38
N ASP A 144 -24.23 -13.24 5.27
CA ASP A 144 -23.69 -14.02 6.38
C ASP A 144 -22.30 -13.51 6.77
N PRO A 145 -21.97 -13.45 8.08
CA PRO A 145 -20.71 -12.91 8.58
C PRO A 145 -19.44 -13.55 8.00
N GLU A 146 -19.52 -14.80 7.51
CA GLU A 146 -18.38 -15.50 6.90
C GLU A 146 -17.99 -14.98 5.51
N PHE A 147 -18.82 -14.11 4.92
CA PHE A 147 -18.60 -13.48 3.61
C PHE A 147 -18.33 -11.97 3.70
N VAL A 148 -18.36 -11.39 4.91
CA VAL A 148 -18.16 -9.96 5.14
C VAL A 148 -16.77 -9.71 5.73
N LEU A 149 -15.92 -8.92 5.06
CA LEU A 149 -14.53 -8.72 5.48
C LEU A 149 -14.42 -8.18 6.91
N VAL A 150 -15.23 -7.18 7.28
CA VAL A 150 -15.22 -6.60 8.63
C VAL A 150 -15.59 -7.66 9.68
N ASP A 151 -16.60 -8.50 9.42
CA ASP A 151 -16.99 -9.55 10.36
C ASP A 151 -15.94 -10.66 10.46
N ILE A 152 -15.29 -11.00 9.35
CA ILE A 152 -14.18 -11.97 9.32
C ILE A 152 -13.01 -11.45 10.16
N LEU A 153 -12.65 -10.17 10.01
CA LEU A 153 -11.61 -9.52 10.82
C LEU A 153 -11.99 -9.53 12.30
N GLY A 154 -13.24 -9.22 12.64
CA GLY A 154 -13.73 -9.20 14.03
C GLY A 154 -13.74 -10.57 14.72
N GLN A 155 -13.64 -11.66 13.98
CA GLN A 155 -13.54 -13.03 14.52
C GLN A 155 -12.10 -13.49 14.77
N ARG A 156 -11.10 -12.74 14.32
CA ARG A 156 -9.68 -13.05 14.52
C ARG A 156 -9.25 -12.66 15.92
N ALA A 157 -8.61 -13.58 16.64
CA ALA A 157 -8.12 -13.32 17.99
C ALA A 157 -6.98 -12.28 18.02
N GLU A 158 -6.32 -12.12 16.88
CA GLU A 158 -5.21 -11.20 16.66
C GLU A 158 -5.66 -9.77 16.32
N VAL A 159 -6.96 -9.55 16.11
CA VAL A 159 -7.54 -8.25 15.74
C VAL A 159 -8.15 -7.56 16.95
N GLU A 160 -7.71 -6.34 17.21
CA GLU A 160 -8.16 -5.44 18.28
C GLU A 160 -8.68 -4.13 17.65
N ASP A 161 -9.47 -3.36 18.40
CA ASP A 161 -9.88 -1.98 18.07
C ASP A 161 -10.49 -1.82 16.66
N LEU A 162 -11.25 -2.82 16.20
CA LEU A 162 -11.89 -2.81 14.88
C LEU A 162 -12.99 -1.75 14.78
N VAL A 163 -12.80 -0.80 13.88
CA VAL A 163 -13.73 0.28 13.56
C VAL A 163 -13.88 0.40 12.05
N ALA A 164 -15.11 0.22 11.54
CA ALA A 164 -15.42 0.34 10.13
C ALA A 164 -16.30 1.57 9.86
N VAL A 165 -15.92 2.40 8.90
CA VAL A 165 -16.63 3.64 8.54
C VAL A 165 -16.93 3.64 7.04
N SER A 166 -18.14 3.20 6.66
CA SER A 166 -18.59 3.13 5.26
C SER A 166 -18.94 4.49 4.66
N GLU A 167 -19.45 5.42 5.47
CA GLU A 167 -20.00 6.70 5.02
C GLU A 167 -18.98 7.85 4.94
N ALA A 168 -17.70 7.56 5.18
CA ALA A 168 -16.64 8.56 5.08
C ALA A 168 -16.37 8.96 3.62
N TYR A 169 -15.70 10.10 3.42
CA TYR A 169 -15.29 10.57 2.08
C TYR A 169 -14.46 9.52 1.31
N VAL A 170 -13.64 8.76 2.07
CA VAL A 170 -13.00 7.52 1.63
C VAL A 170 -13.37 6.44 2.66
N PRO A 171 -14.17 5.42 2.29
CA PRO A 171 -14.56 4.35 3.20
C PRO A 171 -13.33 3.60 3.72
N ILE A 172 -13.28 3.38 5.04
CA ILE A 172 -12.08 2.86 5.72
C ILE A 172 -12.45 1.86 6.83
N VAL A 173 -11.62 0.84 6.99
CA VAL A 173 -11.64 -0.10 8.11
C VAL A 173 -10.34 0.07 8.89
N LYS A 174 -10.43 0.55 10.13
CA LYS A 174 -9.31 0.73 11.04
C LYS A 174 -9.30 -0.40 12.05
N PHE A 175 -8.13 -0.98 12.31
CA PHE A 175 -7.99 -2.04 13.30
C PHE A 175 -6.53 -2.20 13.69
N LYS A 176 -6.28 -2.92 14.78
CA LYS A 176 -4.96 -3.31 15.20
C LYS A 176 -4.79 -4.81 15.00
N PHE A 177 -3.85 -5.23 14.16
CA PHE A 177 -3.59 -6.63 13.85
C PHE A 177 -2.24 -7.04 14.43
N SER A 178 -2.25 -7.98 15.39
CA SER A 178 -1.04 -8.49 16.05
C SER A 178 -0.16 -7.36 16.60
N GLY A 179 -0.79 -6.32 17.16
CA GLY A 179 -0.06 -5.17 17.72
C GLY A 179 0.16 -3.98 16.77
N VAL A 180 -0.13 -4.12 15.47
CA VAL A 180 0.15 -3.10 14.44
C VAL A 180 -1.15 -2.41 14.02
N GLU A 181 -1.20 -1.09 14.07
CA GLU A 181 -2.34 -0.31 13.57
C GLU A 181 -2.38 -0.34 12.04
N ILE A 182 -3.54 -0.69 11.48
CA ILE A 182 -3.80 -0.80 10.04
C ILE A 182 -5.01 0.04 9.67
N ASP A 183 -4.78 0.91 8.69
CA ASP A 183 -5.80 1.70 8.00
C ASP A 183 -6.09 1.03 6.66
N LEU A 184 -7.16 0.24 6.56
CA LEU A 184 -7.50 -0.54 5.37
C LEU A 184 -8.58 0.15 4.53
N LEU A 185 -8.19 0.61 3.35
CA LEU A 185 -9.08 1.03 2.28
C LEU A 185 -9.42 -0.17 1.38
N CYS A 186 -10.58 -0.12 0.72
CA CYS A 186 -10.98 -1.12 -0.27
C CYS A 186 -11.35 -0.46 -1.60
N ALA A 187 -10.87 -1.06 -2.69
CA ALA A 187 -11.14 -0.68 -4.06
C ALA A 187 -11.56 -1.90 -4.87
N CYS A 188 -12.70 -1.80 -5.56
CA CYS A 188 -13.17 -2.85 -6.46
C CYS A 188 -12.95 -2.41 -7.91
N LEU A 189 -12.00 -3.06 -8.60
CA LEU A 189 -11.68 -2.72 -9.98
C LEU A 189 -12.66 -3.36 -10.96
N GLN A 190 -12.82 -2.77 -12.14
CA GLN A 190 -13.63 -3.31 -13.23
C GLN A 190 -12.93 -4.45 -13.98
N MET A 191 -12.37 -5.41 -13.23
CA MET A 191 -11.65 -6.57 -13.72
C MET A 191 -12.29 -7.84 -13.16
N SER A 192 -12.37 -8.90 -13.97
CA SER A 192 -12.90 -10.19 -13.51
C SER A 192 -11.96 -10.92 -12.56
N PHE A 193 -10.66 -10.67 -12.67
CA PHE A 193 -9.62 -11.19 -11.79
C PHE A 193 -8.52 -10.14 -11.60
N ILE A 194 -7.81 -10.21 -10.49
CA ILE A 194 -6.71 -9.30 -10.15
C ILE A 194 -5.38 -9.99 -10.48
N PRO A 195 -4.61 -9.49 -11.48
CA PRO A 195 -3.33 -10.09 -11.84
C PRO A 195 -2.28 -9.90 -10.74
N GLU A 196 -1.36 -10.85 -10.60
CA GLU A 196 -0.26 -10.76 -9.63
C GLU A 196 0.61 -9.52 -9.88
N GLN A 197 0.93 -9.26 -11.15
CA GLN A 197 1.69 -8.09 -11.61
C GLN A 197 0.77 -6.96 -12.07
N LEU A 198 -0.14 -6.51 -11.20
CA LEU A 198 -0.93 -5.31 -11.43
C LEU A 198 -0.07 -4.03 -11.34
N ASP A 199 0.00 -3.24 -12.41
CA ASP A 199 0.56 -1.88 -12.37
C ASP A 199 -0.52 -0.89 -11.92
N ILE A 200 -0.36 -0.38 -10.70
CA ILE A 200 -1.32 0.56 -10.11
C ILE A 200 -1.29 1.94 -10.78
N LEU A 201 -0.20 2.26 -11.51
CA LEU A 201 -0.08 3.54 -12.20
C LEU A 201 -0.73 3.55 -13.59
N ASP A 202 -1.15 2.40 -14.12
CA ASP A 202 -1.91 2.36 -15.37
C ASP A 202 -3.29 3.02 -15.19
N ASP A 203 -3.56 4.09 -15.94
CA ASP A 203 -4.85 4.82 -15.90
C ASP A 203 -6.03 3.95 -16.33
N SER A 204 -5.78 2.85 -17.05
CA SER A 204 -6.83 1.95 -17.51
C SER A 204 -7.65 1.34 -16.35
N ILE A 205 -7.03 1.15 -15.18
CA ILE A 205 -7.68 0.59 -13.98
C ILE A 205 -8.72 1.54 -13.38
N LEU A 206 -8.68 2.83 -13.73
CA LEU A 206 -9.59 3.86 -13.23
C LEU A 206 -10.87 3.99 -14.09
N ARG A 207 -11.01 3.18 -15.15
CA ARG A 207 -12.18 3.21 -16.01
C ARG A 207 -13.38 2.56 -15.31
N ASN A 208 -14.52 3.27 -15.32
CA ASN A 208 -15.81 2.80 -14.81
C ASN A 208 -15.81 2.35 -13.32
N VAL A 209 -14.86 2.86 -12.52
CA VAL A 209 -14.89 2.71 -11.06
C VAL A 209 -15.63 3.89 -10.42
N ASP A 210 -16.21 3.68 -9.24
CA ASP A 210 -16.87 4.73 -8.48
C ASP A 210 -15.88 5.72 -7.84
N ASP A 211 -16.35 6.91 -7.49
CA ASP A 211 -15.56 7.98 -6.88
C ASP A 211 -14.76 7.53 -5.65
N ALA A 212 -15.38 6.72 -4.77
CA ALA A 212 -14.70 6.27 -3.57
C ALA A 212 -13.60 5.26 -3.89
N THR A 213 -13.78 4.40 -4.90
CA THR A 213 -12.71 3.53 -5.40
C THR A 213 -11.56 4.35 -6.00
N GLN A 214 -11.85 5.39 -6.80
CA GLN A 214 -10.82 6.28 -7.34
C GLN A 214 -10.01 6.96 -6.23
N ARG A 215 -10.69 7.48 -5.19
CA ARG A 215 -10.04 8.11 -4.04
C ARG A 215 -9.17 7.12 -3.26
N SER A 216 -9.65 5.90 -3.03
CA SER A 216 -8.88 4.86 -2.35
C SER A 216 -7.61 4.47 -3.11
N ILE A 217 -7.68 4.36 -4.44
CA ILE A 217 -6.53 4.00 -5.29
C ILE A 217 -5.50 5.13 -5.34
N ASN A 218 -5.94 6.39 -5.28
CA ASN A 218 -5.06 7.55 -5.39
C ASN A 218 -3.96 7.57 -4.33
N GLY A 219 -4.19 7.06 -3.11
CA GLY A 219 -3.16 6.99 -2.08
C GLY A 219 -1.93 6.20 -2.53
N VAL A 220 -2.15 5.02 -3.10
CA VAL A 220 -1.08 4.16 -3.65
C VAL A 220 -0.46 4.80 -4.87
N ARG A 221 -1.27 5.33 -5.79
CA ARG A 221 -0.78 5.96 -7.02
C ARG A 221 0.13 7.16 -6.76
N VAL A 222 -0.26 8.05 -5.85
CA VAL A 222 0.55 9.21 -5.46
C VAL A 222 1.86 8.76 -4.84
N THR A 223 1.80 7.78 -3.94
CA THR A 223 2.99 7.29 -3.25
C THR A 223 4.01 6.67 -4.22
N ASP A 224 3.56 5.79 -5.10
CA ASP A 224 4.42 5.16 -6.10
C ASP A 224 4.91 6.17 -7.15
N ALA A 225 4.10 7.16 -7.52
CA ALA A 225 4.53 8.25 -8.42
C ALA A 225 5.65 9.10 -7.78
N ILE A 226 5.53 9.46 -6.49
CA ILE A 226 6.60 10.17 -5.77
C ILE A 226 7.90 9.38 -5.85
N LEU A 227 7.87 8.07 -5.56
CA LEU A 227 9.07 7.23 -5.59
C LEU A 227 9.69 7.10 -7.00
N ARG A 228 8.89 7.19 -8.07
CA ARG A 228 9.39 7.22 -9.47
C ARG A 228 9.93 8.60 -9.88
N LEU A 229 9.53 9.66 -9.19
CA LEU A 229 9.87 11.05 -9.55
C LEU A 229 11.02 11.64 -8.72
N VAL A 230 11.60 10.88 -7.79
CA VAL A 230 12.75 11.33 -7.01
C VAL A 230 14.06 10.77 -7.57
N PRO A 231 15.12 11.60 -7.70
CA PRO A 231 16.40 11.15 -8.27
C PRO A 231 17.19 10.22 -7.33
N SER A 232 16.93 10.28 -6.02
CA SER A 232 17.56 9.42 -5.01
C SER A 232 16.57 9.10 -3.90
N ILE A 233 16.06 7.86 -3.88
CA ILE A 233 15.17 7.37 -2.83
C ILE A 233 15.85 7.40 -1.43
N PRO A 234 17.12 7.01 -1.26
CA PRO A 234 17.79 7.11 0.03
C PRO A 234 17.82 8.54 0.58
N ASN A 235 18.19 9.52 -0.26
CA ASN A 235 18.24 10.92 0.16
C ASN A 235 16.83 11.46 0.47
N PHE A 236 15.85 11.10 -0.36
CA PHE A 236 14.45 11.44 -0.11
C PHE A 236 13.96 10.92 1.24
N ARG A 237 14.28 9.67 1.60
CA ARG A 237 13.91 9.07 2.89
C ARG A 237 14.59 9.73 4.07
N LEU A 238 15.89 10.01 3.97
CA LEU A 238 16.64 10.70 5.02
C LEU A 238 16.04 12.06 5.33
N VAL A 239 15.82 12.88 4.28
CA VAL A 239 15.24 14.21 4.39
C VAL A 239 13.78 14.13 4.86
N GLY A 240 13.00 13.18 4.35
CA GLY A 240 11.62 12.95 4.78
C GLY A 240 11.50 12.59 6.26
N THR A 241 12.41 11.75 6.77
CA THR A 241 12.48 11.38 8.20
C THR A 241 12.78 12.60 9.07
N LEU A 242 13.71 13.45 8.63
CA LEU A 242 14.01 14.72 9.32
C LEU A 242 12.81 15.67 9.36
N PHE A 243 12.07 15.81 8.25
CA PHE A 243 10.89 16.67 8.20
C PHE A 243 9.72 16.13 9.02
N ALA A 244 9.54 14.81 9.08
CA ALA A 244 8.55 14.19 9.94
C ALA A 244 8.84 14.45 11.43
N TYR A 245 10.12 14.55 11.81
CA TYR A 245 10.55 14.84 13.19
C TYR A 245 10.42 16.32 13.59
N SER A 246 10.53 17.26 12.65
CA SER A 246 10.54 18.70 12.95
C SER A 246 9.14 19.33 13.08
N ARG A 247 8.08 18.53 12.96
CA ARG A 247 6.68 18.94 13.17
C ARG A 247 6.20 18.57 14.57
#